data_AF-A0A2B7Z1C4-F1
#
_entry.id   AF-A0A2B7Z1C4-F1
#
_cell.length_a   1.000
_cell.length_b   1.000
_cell.length_c   1.000
_cell.angle_alpha   90.00
_cell.angle_beta   90.00
_cell.angle_gamma   90.00
#
_symmetry.space_group_name_H-M   'P 1'
#
loop_
_entity.id
_entity.type
_entity.pdbx_description
1 polymer ?
#
loop_
_entity_poly.entity_id
_entity_poly.type
_entity_poly.pdbx_seq_one_letter_code
_entity_poly.pdbx_strand_id
1 'polypeptide(L)'
;MAEPFRGLTLRRHSNLWQALLAKLQQDLEDGPECTKLNDRITNLTEKIRTTSLDKHRQELEELDMWQRRLPKERKPGFAEEDDHTLSHHGTLFDRVAHLMPERRRLASLLPLPVPLRSPEGRQALKDMIAICRQKNSVPDHPALKANNDCCPVAKCSILLDGQSTKSASEGWNHIYRCLKRSLQKQHGFGALCFICHRRITDKIEFEQHCQYYLDHPQTIPLQYGFLEFRGMLASPGYCPGCLQDTTKPASDRMKPFLNT
;
A
#
# COMPACT_ATOMS: atom_id res chain seq x y z
N MET A 1 -45.47 -24.79 -2.35
CA MET A 1 -44.11 -24.57 -2.88
C MET A 1 -43.64 -23.24 -2.30
N ALA A 2 -42.73 -23.28 -1.33
CA ALA A 2 -42.35 -22.12 -0.52
C ALA A 2 -41.00 -21.56 -1.00
N GLU A 3 -40.94 -20.24 -1.11
CA GLU A 3 -39.81 -19.41 -1.55
C GLU A 3 -38.52 -19.71 -0.72
N PRO A 4 -37.38 -20.01 -1.37
CA PRO A 4 -36.18 -20.45 -0.65
C PRO A 4 -35.24 -19.28 -0.30
N PHE A 5 -35.73 -18.10 0.11
CA PHE A 5 -34.82 -17.01 0.55
C PHE A 5 -35.45 -16.12 1.62
N ARG A 6 -35.63 -16.64 2.84
CA ARG A 6 -35.73 -15.81 4.04
C ARG A 6 -34.47 -16.03 4.88
N GLY A 7 -33.71 -14.97 5.14
CA GLY A 7 -32.67 -14.96 6.18
C GLY A 7 -31.24 -14.68 5.74
N LEU A 8 -30.96 -14.43 4.45
CA LEU A 8 -29.63 -13.97 4.01
C LEU A 8 -29.66 -12.45 3.80
N THR A 9 -29.26 -11.69 4.83
CA THR A 9 -28.81 -10.32 4.63
C THR A 9 -27.42 -10.38 4.00
N LEU A 10 -27.36 -10.26 2.67
CA LEU A 10 -26.10 -10.06 1.97
C LEU A 10 -25.58 -8.66 2.38
N ARG A 11 -24.71 -8.60 3.40
CA ARG A 11 -24.03 -7.35 3.75
C ARG A 11 -23.20 -6.91 2.54
N ARG A 12 -23.36 -5.63 2.18
CA ARG A 12 -22.70 -4.98 1.04
C ARG A 12 -21.18 -5.20 1.14
N HIS A 13 -20.60 -5.97 0.22
CA HIS A 13 -19.16 -6.18 0.14
C HIS A 13 -18.57 -5.08 -0.74
N SER A 14 -17.85 -4.12 -0.16
CA SER A 14 -17.27 -2.96 -0.87
C SER A 14 -16.29 -3.33 -2.00
N ASN A 15 -15.83 -4.59 -2.03
CA ASN A 15 -14.83 -5.09 -2.98
C ASN A 15 -15.41 -5.95 -4.10
N LEU A 16 -16.72 -6.24 -4.06
CA LEU A 16 -17.41 -6.84 -5.20
C LEU A 16 -17.93 -5.71 -6.07
N TRP A 17 -17.31 -5.50 -7.23
CA TRP A 17 -17.94 -4.73 -8.30
C TRP A 17 -19.18 -5.51 -8.73
N GLN A 18 -20.32 -5.17 -8.13
CA GLN A 18 -21.60 -5.64 -8.61
C GLN A 18 -21.86 -4.91 -9.92
N ALA A 19 -21.34 -5.45 -11.01
CA ALA A 19 -21.74 -5.03 -12.33
C ALA A 19 -23.20 -5.43 -12.51
N LEU A 20 -24.01 -4.46 -12.92
CA LEU A 20 -25.35 -4.76 -13.41
C LEU A 20 -25.20 -5.70 -14.62
N LEU A 21 -26.15 -6.62 -14.79
CA LEU A 21 -26.23 -7.39 -16.04
C LEU A 21 -26.25 -6.40 -17.21
N ALA A 22 -25.46 -6.67 -18.26
CA ALA A 22 -25.22 -5.72 -19.35
C ALA A 22 -26.51 -5.09 -19.91
N LYS A 23 -27.60 -5.86 -19.97
CA LYS A 23 -28.92 -5.37 -20.38
C LYS A 23 -29.51 -4.32 -19.43
N LEU A 24 -29.47 -4.57 -18.12
CA LEU A 24 -29.95 -3.61 -17.11
C LEU A 24 -29.08 -2.36 -17.06
N GLN A 25 -27.78 -2.50 -17.35
CA GLN A 25 -26.87 -1.37 -17.45
C GLN A 25 -27.19 -0.51 -18.68
N GLN A 26 -27.39 -1.12 -19.83
CA GLN A 26 -27.80 -0.46 -21.08
C GLN A 26 -29.14 0.27 -20.90
N ASP A 27 -30.15 -0.41 -20.34
CA ASP A 27 -31.48 0.17 -20.11
C ASP A 27 -31.44 1.38 -19.14
N LEU A 28 -30.49 1.39 -18.20
CA LEU A 28 -30.24 2.51 -17.29
C LEU A 28 -29.50 3.65 -17.99
N GLU A 29 -28.47 3.34 -18.78
CA GLU A 29 -27.67 4.32 -19.53
C GLU A 29 -28.51 5.05 -20.60
N ASP A 30 -29.41 4.32 -21.26
CA ASP A 30 -30.36 4.84 -22.26
C ASP A 30 -31.58 5.52 -21.62
N GLY A 31 -31.71 5.45 -20.29
CA GLY A 31 -32.80 6.07 -19.55
C GLY A 31 -32.79 7.61 -19.68
N PRO A 32 -33.96 8.26 -19.85
CA PRO A 32 -34.05 9.71 -20.08
C PRO A 32 -33.57 10.54 -18.87
N GLU A 33 -33.60 9.98 -17.66
CA GLU A 33 -33.07 10.65 -16.46
C GLU A 33 -31.55 10.56 -16.37
N CYS A 34 -30.98 9.41 -16.72
CA CYS A 34 -29.52 9.19 -16.70
C CYS A 34 -28.81 9.98 -17.79
N THR A 35 -29.37 10.03 -19.00
CA THR A 35 -28.89 10.89 -20.09
C THR A 35 -28.90 12.36 -19.69
N LYS A 36 -30.01 12.85 -19.12
CA LYS A 36 -30.12 14.23 -18.62
C LYS A 36 -29.12 14.56 -17.50
N LEU A 37 -28.84 13.61 -16.61
CA LEU A 37 -27.82 13.76 -15.57
C LEU A 37 -26.41 13.77 -16.17
N ASN A 38 -26.12 12.90 -17.13
CA ASN A 38 -24.83 12.85 -17.83
C ASN A 38 -24.56 14.13 -18.63
N ASP A 39 -25.56 14.69 -19.31
CA ASP A 39 -25.46 15.97 -20.00
C ASP A 39 -25.19 17.13 -19.03
N ARG A 40 -25.80 17.07 -17.84
CA ARG A 40 -25.57 18.07 -16.80
C ARG A 40 -24.18 17.93 -16.17
N ILE A 41 -23.71 16.70 -15.98
CA ILE A 41 -22.35 16.42 -15.50
C ILE A 41 -21.33 16.92 -16.51
N THR A 42 -21.45 16.56 -17.80
CA THR A 42 -20.53 17.03 -18.84
C THR A 42 -20.51 18.55 -18.97
N ASN A 43 -21.67 19.21 -18.90
CA ASN A 43 -21.75 20.68 -18.89
C ASN A 43 -21.04 21.30 -17.66
N LEU A 44 -21.21 20.70 -16.48
CA LEU A 44 -20.53 21.14 -15.27
C LEU A 44 -19.03 20.86 -15.31
N THR A 45 -18.59 19.72 -15.85
CA THR A 45 -17.18 19.37 -16.03
C THR A 45 -16.48 20.35 -16.97
N GLU A 46 -17.11 20.75 -18.07
CA GLU A 46 -16.57 21.77 -18.98
C GLU A 46 -16.53 23.16 -18.31
N LYS A 47 -17.57 23.53 -17.55
CA LYS A 47 -17.55 24.76 -16.75
C LYS A 47 -16.45 24.76 -15.69
N ILE A 48 -16.22 23.63 -15.01
CA ILE A 48 -15.13 23.46 -14.04
C ILE A 48 -13.78 23.59 -14.76
N ARG A 49 -13.57 22.92 -15.89
CA ARG A 49 -12.33 23.03 -16.68
C ARG A 49 -11.99 24.47 -17.06
N THR A 50 -12.99 25.28 -17.42
CA THR A 50 -12.80 26.70 -17.76
C THR A 50 -12.57 27.63 -16.56
N THR A 51 -12.85 27.18 -15.32
CA THR A 51 -12.72 28.00 -14.10
C THR A 51 -11.62 27.53 -13.13
N SER A 52 -11.01 26.35 -13.36
CA SER A 52 -10.32 25.57 -12.32
C SER A 52 -8.78 25.65 -12.29
N LEU A 53 -8.14 26.70 -12.79
CA LEU A 53 -6.70 26.85 -12.53
C LEU A 53 -6.42 27.42 -11.13
N ASP A 54 -7.25 28.32 -10.62
CA ASP A 54 -7.02 28.96 -9.31
C ASP A 54 -7.65 28.21 -8.13
N LYS A 55 -8.84 27.61 -8.29
CA LYS A 55 -9.52 26.86 -7.22
C LYS A 55 -8.87 25.52 -6.90
N HIS A 56 -8.39 24.78 -7.91
CA HIS A 56 -7.66 23.53 -7.68
C HIS A 56 -6.36 23.76 -6.91
N ARG A 57 -5.69 24.89 -7.15
CA ARG A 57 -4.49 25.25 -6.38
C ARG A 57 -4.83 25.45 -4.90
N GLN A 58 -5.96 26.10 -4.61
CA GLN A 58 -6.43 26.32 -3.24
C GLN A 58 -6.89 25.02 -2.55
N GLU A 59 -7.58 24.13 -3.27
CA GLU A 59 -7.97 22.80 -2.76
C GLU A 59 -6.76 21.87 -2.55
N LEU A 60 -5.73 21.96 -3.39
CA LEU A 60 -4.45 21.26 -3.20
C LEU A 60 -3.67 21.82 -2.01
N GLU A 61 -3.68 23.14 -1.80
CA GLU A 61 -3.10 23.79 -0.62
C GLU A 61 -3.86 23.38 0.66
N GLU A 62 -5.19 23.28 0.61
CA GLU A 62 -6.02 22.76 1.72
C GLU A 62 -5.74 21.29 2.01
N LEU A 63 -5.59 20.44 0.98
CA LEU A 63 -5.22 19.04 1.12
C LEU A 63 -3.81 18.86 1.68
N ASP A 64 -2.82 19.66 1.26
CA ASP A 64 -1.46 19.66 1.83
C ASP A 64 -1.49 20.09 3.31
N MET A 65 -2.30 21.11 3.64
CA MET A 65 -2.50 21.59 5.00
C MET A 65 -3.18 20.53 5.89
N TRP A 66 -4.15 19.80 5.36
CA TRP A 66 -4.78 18.65 6.02
C TRP A 66 -3.80 17.49 6.20
N GLN A 67 -2.97 17.19 5.20
CA GLN A 67 -1.94 16.15 5.27
C GLN A 67 -0.85 16.45 6.30
N ARG A 68 -0.51 17.72 6.53
CA ARG A 68 0.42 18.14 7.60
C ARG A 68 -0.19 18.04 9.01
N ARG A 69 -1.52 18.06 9.12
CA ARG A 69 -2.25 17.94 10.40
C ARG A 69 -2.49 16.48 10.81
N LEU A 70 -2.76 15.59 9.84
CA LEU A 70 -3.09 14.18 10.09
C LEU A 70 -2.06 13.41 10.96
N PRO A 71 -0.73 13.54 10.77
CA PRO A 71 0.26 12.88 11.63
C PRO A 71 0.32 13.43 13.05
N LYS A 72 -0.07 14.70 13.26
CA LYS A 72 -0.07 15.34 14.58
C LYS A 72 -1.30 14.97 15.41
N GLU A 73 -2.43 14.74 14.74
CA GLU A 73 -3.70 14.41 15.39
C GLU A 73 -3.89 12.91 15.59
N ARG A 74 -3.38 12.06 14.69
CA ARG A 74 -3.40 10.61 14.85
C ARG A 74 -2.06 10.10 15.38
N LYS A 75 -1.86 10.19 16.69
CA LYS A 75 -0.97 9.22 17.35
C LYS A 75 -1.54 7.81 17.08
N PRO A 76 -0.75 6.85 16.60
CA PRO A 76 -1.24 5.49 16.41
C PRO A 76 -1.45 4.85 17.78
N GLY A 77 -2.71 4.83 18.21
CA GLY A 77 -3.17 4.22 19.45
C GLY A 77 -4.36 4.99 19.99
N PHE A 78 -5.53 4.35 20.03
CA PHE A 78 -6.81 4.87 20.52
C PHE A 78 -7.58 5.78 19.55
N ALA A 79 -8.25 5.19 18.57
CA ALA A 79 -9.52 5.72 18.09
C ALA A 79 -10.46 4.53 17.93
N GLU A 80 -11.65 4.67 18.52
CA GLU A 80 -12.65 3.63 18.74
C GLU A 80 -13.14 2.99 17.43
N GLU A 81 -13.54 1.72 17.54
CA GLU A 81 -14.07 0.88 16.46
C GLU A 81 -15.33 1.49 15.85
N ASP A 82 -15.18 2.17 14.73
CA ASP A 82 -16.29 2.60 13.89
C ASP A 82 -16.48 1.55 12.76
N ASP A 83 -17.70 1.02 12.60
CA ASP A 83 -18.11 -0.16 11.78
C ASP A 83 -17.77 -0.07 10.26
N HIS A 84 -17.16 1.04 9.82
CA HIS A 84 -16.51 1.20 8.50
C HIS A 84 -15.09 0.59 8.43
N THR A 85 -14.60 0.01 9.53
CA THR A 85 -13.23 -0.47 9.73
C THR A 85 -12.84 -1.69 8.89
N LEU A 86 -13.78 -2.54 8.43
CA LEU A 86 -13.43 -3.79 7.73
C LEU A 86 -12.70 -3.57 6.39
N SER A 87 -13.12 -2.56 5.61
CA SER A 87 -12.42 -2.19 4.35
C SER A 87 -11.06 -1.54 4.63
N HIS A 88 -10.93 -0.86 5.77
CA HIS A 88 -9.68 -0.26 6.22
C HIS A 88 -8.69 -1.32 6.73
N HIS A 89 -9.15 -2.37 7.40
CA HIS A 89 -8.30 -3.44 7.89
C HIS A 89 -7.75 -4.35 6.79
N GLY A 90 -8.55 -4.67 5.76
CA GLY A 90 -8.06 -5.44 4.61
C GLY A 90 -6.94 -4.71 3.87
N THR A 91 -7.15 -3.42 3.60
CA THR A 91 -6.17 -2.58 2.91
C THR A 91 -4.91 -2.31 3.73
N LEU A 92 -5.02 -2.19 5.06
CA LEU A 92 -3.85 -2.11 5.95
C LEU A 92 -3.07 -3.44 5.97
N PHE A 93 -3.76 -4.57 6.08
CA PHE A 93 -3.13 -5.88 6.11
C PHE A 93 -2.32 -6.12 4.84
N ASP A 94 -2.89 -5.85 3.66
CA ASP A 94 -2.19 -6.04 2.38
C ASP A 94 -0.90 -5.20 2.30
N ARG A 95 -0.91 -3.99 2.87
CA ARG A 95 0.26 -3.10 2.92
C ARG A 95 1.37 -3.60 3.84
N VAL A 96 1.05 -4.37 4.88
CA VAL A 96 2.06 -4.90 5.84
C VAL A 96 2.33 -6.39 5.67
N ALA A 97 1.53 -7.10 4.86
CA ALA A 97 1.59 -8.56 4.75
C ALA A 97 2.97 -9.06 4.28
N HIS A 98 3.70 -8.27 3.49
CA HIS A 98 5.06 -8.58 3.07
C HIS A 98 6.07 -8.62 4.23
N LEU A 99 5.77 -8.01 5.38
CA LEU A 99 6.55 -8.06 6.61
C LEU A 99 6.15 -9.20 7.56
N MET A 100 5.05 -9.89 7.27
CA MET A 100 4.50 -10.96 8.10
C MET A 100 4.22 -12.20 7.24
N PRO A 101 5.27 -12.86 6.71
CA PRO A 101 5.12 -13.90 5.69
C PRO A 101 4.26 -15.08 6.17
N GLU A 102 4.32 -15.44 7.46
CA GLU A 102 3.44 -16.46 8.05
C GLU A 102 1.97 -16.04 7.98
N ARG A 103 1.66 -14.80 8.38
CA ARG A 103 0.27 -14.28 8.34
C ARG A 103 -0.23 -14.13 6.92
N ARG A 104 0.63 -13.71 5.98
CA ARG A 104 0.31 -13.64 4.55
C ARG A 104 -0.03 -15.02 3.99
N ARG A 105 0.76 -16.06 4.31
CA ARG A 105 0.45 -17.44 3.90
C ARG A 105 -0.86 -17.91 4.52
N LEU A 106 -1.07 -17.66 5.81
CA LEU A 106 -2.32 -18.04 6.48
C LEU A 106 -3.56 -17.40 5.85
N ALA A 107 -3.48 -16.14 5.41
CA ALA A 107 -4.58 -15.49 4.72
C ALA A 107 -5.00 -16.24 3.45
N SER A 108 -4.06 -16.89 2.76
CA SER A 108 -4.34 -17.74 1.60
C SER A 108 -4.72 -19.18 1.96
N LEU A 109 -4.18 -19.74 3.06
CA LEU A 109 -4.37 -21.14 3.44
C LEU A 109 -5.64 -21.40 4.24
N LEU A 110 -6.01 -20.52 5.17
CA LEU A 110 -7.16 -20.73 6.07
C LEU A 110 -8.52 -20.83 5.35
N PRO A 111 -8.77 -20.11 4.23
CA PRO A 111 -10.02 -20.25 3.49
C PRO A 111 -10.14 -21.56 2.70
N LEU A 112 -9.04 -22.32 2.53
CA LEU A 112 -9.06 -23.53 1.71
C LEU A 112 -9.85 -24.65 2.41
N PRO A 113 -10.82 -25.29 1.74
CA PRO A 113 -11.59 -26.40 2.30
C PRO A 113 -10.78 -27.71 2.24
N VAL A 114 -9.65 -27.74 2.95
CA VAL A 114 -8.70 -28.87 2.96
C VAL A 114 -8.57 -29.49 4.34
N PRO A 115 -8.38 -30.82 4.47
CA PRO A 115 -8.16 -31.44 5.77
C PRO A 115 -6.90 -30.91 6.45
N LEU A 116 -6.89 -30.82 7.78
CA LEU A 116 -5.71 -30.36 8.55
C LEU A 116 -4.43 -31.17 8.29
N ARG A 117 -4.57 -32.44 7.91
CA ARG A 117 -3.43 -33.33 7.61
C ARG A 117 -2.85 -33.17 6.20
N SER A 118 -3.50 -32.40 5.34
CA SER A 118 -2.99 -32.06 4.00
C SER A 118 -1.65 -31.29 4.10
N PRO A 119 -0.85 -31.22 3.02
CA PRO A 119 0.30 -30.33 2.96
C PRO A 119 -0.05 -28.88 3.36
N GLU A 120 -1.17 -28.35 2.87
CA GLU A 120 -1.68 -27.01 3.13
C GLU A 120 -2.08 -26.83 4.60
N GLY A 121 -2.86 -27.77 5.14
CA GLY A 121 -3.30 -27.75 6.54
C GLY A 121 -2.12 -27.86 7.52
N ARG A 122 -1.13 -28.70 7.23
CA ARG A 122 0.11 -28.79 8.02
C ARG A 122 0.93 -27.52 7.92
N GLN A 123 0.99 -26.89 6.75
CA GLN A 123 1.69 -25.62 6.58
C GLN A 123 1.00 -24.50 7.38
N ALA A 124 -0.33 -24.44 7.37
CA ALA A 124 -1.10 -23.50 8.19
C ALA A 124 -0.82 -23.70 9.70
N LEU A 125 -0.80 -24.95 10.19
CA LEU A 125 -0.44 -25.24 11.59
C LEU A 125 0.98 -24.80 11.94
N LYS A 126 1.96 -25.04 11.06
CA LYS A 126 3.34 -24.58 11.24
C LYS A 126 3.42 -23.06 11.33
N ASP A 127 2.74 -22.35 10.43
CA ASP A 127 2.71 -20.89 10.40
C ASP A 127 2.03 -20.31 11.65
N MET A 128 0.93 -20.91 12.13
CA MET A 128 0.29 -20.53 13.40
C MET A 128 1.24 -20.71 14.59
N ILE A 129 1.92 -21.86 14.69
CA ILE A 129 2.90 -22.12 15.76
C ILE A 129 4.06 -21.12 15.70
N ALA A 130 4.56 -20.80 14.50
CA ALA A 130 5.62 -19.82 14.30
C ALA A 130 5.21 -18.44 14.83
N ILE A 131 4.00 -17.98 14.51
CA ILE A 131 3.45 -16.72 15.01
C ILE A 131 3.37 -16.72 16.54
N CYS A 132 2.87 -17.81 17.16
CA CYS A 132 2.78 -17.91 18.62
C CYS A 132 4.17 -17.88 19.30
N ARG A 133 5.22 -18.35 18.62
CA ARG A 133 6.59 -18.36 19.15
C ARG A 133 7.35 -17.04 18.90
N GLN A 134 6.86 -16.17 18.02
CA GLN A 134 7.52 -14.89 17.71
C GLN A 134 7.40 -13.90 18.88
N LYS A 135 8.46 -13.77 19.68
CA LYS A 135 8.54 -12.85 20.84
C LYS A 135 8.83 -11.37 20.49
N ASN A 136 8.28 -10.84 19.38
CA ASN A 136 8.54 -9.47 18.87
C ASN A 136 9.85 -9.31 18.08
N SER A 137 10.06 -10.15 17.06
CA SER A 137 11.14 -9.92 16.10
C SER A 137 10.83 -8.67 15.25
N VAL A 138 11.88 -7.88 14.98
CA VAL A 138 11.89 -6.81 13.98
C VAL A 138 11.49 -7.43 12.64
N PRO A 139 10.50 -6.88 11.93
CA PRO A 139 10.05 -7.47 10.68
C PRO A 139 11.18 -7.53 9.65
N ASP A 140 11.30 -8.67 8.97
CA ASP A 140 12.22 -8.88 7.86
C ASP A 140 11.60 -8.31 6.57
N HIS A 141 11.86 -7.04 6.25
CA HIS A 141 11.47 -6.53 4.93
C HIS A 141 12.27 -7.25 3.83
N PRO A 142 11.61 -7.84 2.81
CA PRO A 142 12.28 -8.67 1.80
C PRO A 142 13.49 -8.02 1.13
N ALA A 143 13.41 -6.70 0.87
CA ALA A 143 14.47 -5.93 0.24
C ALA A 143 15.54 -5.32 1.19
N LEU A 144 15.35 -5.47 2.50
CA LEU A 144 16.16 -4.83 3.56
C LEU A 144 16.56 -5.82 4.65
N LYS A 145 16.62 -7.11 4.35
CA LYS A 145 16.97 -8.14 5.33
C LYS A 145 18.40 -7.94 5.86
N ALA A 146 18.54 -7.99 7.19
CA ALA A 146 19.85 -7.99 7.84
C ALA A 146 20.56 -9.35 7.63
N ASN A 147 21.89 -9.34 7.64
CA ASN A 147 22.71 -10.56 7.65
C ASN A 147 23.20 -10.80 9.07
N ASN A 148 22.71 -11.84 9.76
CA ASN A 148 23.08 -12.17 11.14
C ASN A 148 23.04 -10.93 12.06
N ASP A 149 21.92 -10.22 12.06
CA ASP A 149 21.70 -8.98 12.83
C ASP A 149 22.66 -7.83 12.52
N CYS A 150 23.40 -7.92 11.41
CA CYS A 150 24.26 -6.87 10.89
C CYS A 150 23.70 -6.26 9.61
N CYS A 151 24.17 -5.06 9.29
CA CYS A 151 23.97 -4.48 7.97
C CYS A 151 24.43 -5.45 6.87
N PRO A 152 23.62 -5.71 5.82
CA PRO A 152 23.97 -6.68 4.78
C PRO A 152 25.10 -6.21 3.85
N VAL A 153 25.53 -4.95 3.95
CA VAL A 153 26.67 -4.43 3.17
C VAL A 153 27.96 -4.93 3.82
N ALA A 154 28.74 -5.74 3.09
CA ALA A 154 29.95 -6.38 3.61
C ALA A 154 30.99 -5.43 4.25
N LYS A 155 31.06 -4.17 3.80
CA LYS A 155 31.95 -3.14 4.35
C LYS A 155 31.35 -2.37 5.54
N CYS A 156 30.17 -2.77 6.02
CA CYS A 156 29.45 -2.11 7.09
C CYS A 156 29.25 -3.06 8.27
N SER A 157 29.96 -2.80 9.37
CA SER A 157 29.93 -3.64 10.58
C SER A 157 28.93 -3.13 11.64
N ILE A 158 27.87 -2.43 11.22
CA ILE A 158 26.88 -1.91 12.16
C ILE A 158 25.95 -3.05 12.61
N LEU A 159 25.93 -3.28 13.92
CA LEU A 159 25.03 -4.19 14.62
C LEU A 159 23.64 -3.54 14.80
N LEU A 160 22.61 -4.35 14.59
CA LEU A 160 21.19 -3.96 14.57
C LEU A 160 20.35 -4.78 15.57
N ASP A 161 20.97 -5.60 16.39
CA ASP A 161 20.31 -6.48 17.36
C ASP A 161 19.75 -5.70 18.57
N GLY A 162 19.05 -6.42 19.46
CA GLY A 162 18.46 -5.86 20.68
C GLY A 162 19.46 -5.37 21.73
N GLN A 163 20.77 -5.51 21.50
CA GLN A 163 21.83 -4.91 22.32
C GLN A 163 22.39 -3.63 21.69
N SER A 164 22.03 -3.34 20.44
CA SER A 164 22.30 -2.08 19.76
C SER A 164 21.56 -0.93 20.44
N THR A 165 22.20 0.25 20.51
CA THR A 165 21.56 1.49 20.95
C THR A 165 20.50 2.01 19.97
N LYS A 166 20.33 1.35 18.82
CA LYS A 166 19.44 1.78 17.74
C LYS A 166 18.07 1.14 17.87
N SER A 167 17.05 1.98 17.77
CA SER A 167 15.67 1.57 17.55
C SER A 167 15.52 0.83 16.21
N ALA A 168 14.46 0.03 16.09
CA ALA A 168 14.11 -0.64 14.82
C ALA A 168 14.01 0.34 13.64
N SER A 169 13.55 1.57 13.90
CA SER A 169 13.46 2.65 12.90
C SER A 169 14.82 3.09 12.39
N GLU A 170 15.77 3.28 13.29
CA GLU A 170 17.14 3.63 12.92
C GLU A 170 17.85 2.48 12.20
N GLY A 171 17.52 1.23 12.54
CA GLY A 171 18.08 0.04 11.93
C GLY A 171 17.70 -0.13 10.45
N TRP A 172 16.40 -0.13 10.13
CA TRP A 172 15.98 -0.28 8.72
C TRP A 172 16.44 0.91 7.87
N ASN A 173 16.40 2.13 8.43
CA ASN A 173 16.81 3.34 7.72
C ASN A 173 18.31 3.30 7.42
N HIS A 174 19.12 2.81 8.37
CA HIS A 174 20.53 2.52 8.14
C HIS A 174 20.72 1.53 6.98
N ILE A 175 20.08 0.35 7.02
CA ILE A 175 20.21 -0.66 5.96
C ILE A 175 19.82 -0.08 4.60
N TYR A 176 18.68 0.62 4.53
CA TYR A 176 18.18 1.25 3.30
C TYR A 176 19.22 2.21 2.71
N ARG A 177 19.72 3.16 3.51
CA ARG A 177 20.71 4.16 3.09
C ARG A 177 22.05 3.52 2.75
N CYS A 178 22.50 2.55 3.55
CA CYS A 178 23.80 1.89 3.36
C CYS A 178 23.82 1.09 2.05
N LEU A 179 22.79 0.27 1.82
CA LEU A 179 22.64 -0.48 0.57
C LEU A 179 22.50 0.46 -0.63
N LYS A 180 21.72 1.56 -0.51
CA LYS A 180 21.60 2.56 -1.59
C LYS A 180 22.97 3.10 -1.99
N ARG A 181 23.79 3.52 -1.03
CA ARG A 181 25.15 4.01 -1.28
C ARG A 181 26.05 2.93 -1.86
N SER A 182 25.95 1.69 -1.38
CA SER A 182 26.75 0.57 -1.89
C SER A 182 26.44 0.29 -3.36
N LEU A 183 25.17 0.21 -3.74
CA LEU A 183 24.74 -0.03 -5.11
C LEU A 183 25.10 1.13 -6.03
N GLN A 184 24.94 2.37 -5.58
CA GLN A 184 25.39 3.54 -6.32
C GLN A 184 26.90 3.50 -6.60
N LYS A 185 27.72 3.02 -5.65
CA LYS A 185 29.17 2.86 -5.87
C LYS A 185 29.51 1.73 -6.85
N GLN A 186 28.74 0.64 -6.84
CA GLN A 186 29.01 -0.54 -7.67
C GLN A 186 28.48 -0.42 -9.09
N HIS A 187 27.29 0.15 -9.26
CA HIS A 187 26.54 0.18 -10.53
C HIS A 187 26.25 1.59 -11.04
N GLY A 188 26.68 2.64 -10.33
CA GLY A 188 26.32 4.03 -10.64
C GLY A 188 24.90 4.42 -10.22
N PHE A 189 24.01 3.44 -10.02
CA PHE A 189 22.63 3.64 -9.60
C PHE A 189 22.15 2.54 -8.65
N GLY A 190 21.12 2.87 -7.86
CA GLY A 190 20.50 1.94 -6.94
C GLY A 190 19.27 2.54 -6.29
N ALA A 191 18.11 1.98 -6.61
CA ALA A 191 16.83 2.38 -6.05
C ALA A 191 16.05 1.16 -5.52
N LEU A 192 15.15 1.42 -4.59
CA LEU A 192 14.20 0.44 -4.06
C LEU A 192 12.81 0.86 -4.51
N CYS A 193 12.11 -0.03 -5.21
CA CYS A 193 10.67 0.10 -5.38
C CYS A 193 9.97 -0.44 -4.13
N PHE A 194 9.26 0.42 -3.41
CA PHE A 194 8.51 0.03 -2.20
C PHE A 194 7.20 -0.69 -2.50
N ILE A 195 6.67 -0.59 -3.73
CA ILE A 195 5.46 -1.31 -4.13
C ILE A 195 5.79 -2.78 -4.45
N CYS A 196 6.88 -3.02 -5.18
CA CYS A 196 7.36 -4.37 -5.50
C CYS A 196 8.25 -5.00 -4.41
N HIS A 197 8.74 -4.21 -3.46
CA HIS A 197 9.83 -4.60 -2.55
C HIS A 197 11.07 -5.14 -3.28
N ARG A 198 11.43 -4.53 -4.43
CA ARG A 198 12.56 -4.95 -5.28
C ARG A 198 13.58 -3.82 -5.46
N ARG A 199 14.87 -4.18 -5.40
CA ARG A 199 15.97 -3.28 -5.74
C ARG A 199 16.28 -3.34 -7.23
N ILE A 200 16.49 -2.17 -7.81
CA ILE A 200 16.79 -1.98 -9.23
C ILE A 200 18.08 -1.15 -9.31
N THR A 201 19.06 -1.65 -10.05
CA THR A 201 20.39 -1.05 -10.20
C THR A 201 20.59 -0.32 -11.52
N ASP A 202 19.71 -0.55 -12.49
CA ASP A 202 19.70 0.17 -13.75
C ASP A 202 18.72 1.35 -13.70
N LYS A 203 19.16 2.53 -14.16
CA LYS A 203 18.35 3.76 -14.10
C LYS A 203 17.19 3.72 -15.09
N ILE A 204 17.39 3.16 -16.28
CA ILE A 204 16.38 3.09 -17.34
C ILE A 204 15.31 2.06 -16.95
N GLU A 205 15.73 0.89 -16.45
CA GLU A 205 14.83 -0.14 -15.90
C GLU A 205 13.98 0.46 -14.77
N PHE A 206 14.58 1.25 -13.88
CA PHE A 206 13.83 1.89 -12.79
C PHE A 206 12.81 2.91 -13.28
N GLU A 207 13.16 3.72 -14.26
CA GLU A 207 12.26 4.71 -14.85
C GLU A 207 11.06 4.03 -15.53
N GLN A 208 11.31 3.01 -16.35
CA GLN A 208 10.25 2.20 -16.99
C GLN A 208 9.38 1.49 -15.96
N HIS A 209 9.99 1.00 -14.89
CA HIS A 209 9.28 0.36 -13.78
C HIS A 209 8.35 1.34 -13.05
N CYS A 210 8.79 2.59 -12.83
CA CYS A 210 7.92 3.64 -12.29
C CYS A 210 6.80 4.02 -13.27
N GLN A 211 7.10 4.11 -14.57
CA GLN A 211 6.09 4.44 -15.57
C GLN A 211 4.96 3.39 -15.59
N TYR A 212 5.30 2.10 -15.48
CA TYR A 212 4.31 1.03 -15.39
C TYR A 212 3.29 1.27 -14.27
N TYR A 213 3.70 1.72 -13.09
CA TYR A 213 2.77 2.04 -12.00
C TYR A 213 1.89 3.25 -12.28
N LEU A 214 2.44 4.27 -12.94
CA LEU A 214 1.68 5.47 -13.31
C LEU A 214 0.62 5.14 -14.36
N ASP A 215 0.91 4.21 -15.28
CA ASP A 215 -0.03 3.71 -16.27
C ASP A 215 -1.09 2.77 -15.68
N HIS A 216 -0.79 2.17 -14.51
CA HIS A 216 -1.67 1.24 -13.79
C HIS A 216 -1.93 1.73 -12.36
N PRO A 217 -2.62 2.87 -12.16
CA PRO A 217 -2.74 3.52 -10.86
C PRO A 217 -3.40 2.64 -9.78
N GLN A 218 -4.19 1.63 -10.16
CA GLN A 218 -4.73 0.60 -9.25
C GLN A 218 -3.66 -0.22 -8.52
N THR A 219 -2.43 -0.23 -9.04
CA THR A 219 -1.28 -0.91 -8.43
C THR A 219 -0.55 -0.03 -7.42
N ILE A 220 -0.85 1.27 -7.40
CA ILE A 220 -0.34 2.21 -6.40
C ILE A 220 -1.26 2.16 -5.18
N PRO A 221 -0.75 1.88 -3.97
CA PRO A 221 -1.57 1.97 -2.76
C PRO A 221 -2.03 3.43 -2.58
N LEU A 222 -3.29 3.72 -2.87
CA LEU A 222 -3.89 5.07 -2.80
C LEU A 222 -3.99 5.63 -1.37
N GLN A 223 -3.41 4.97 -0.38
CA GLN A 223 -3.42 5.41 1.01
C GLN A 223 -2.29 6.41 1.23
N TYR A 224 -2.66 7.69 1.39
CA TYR A 224 -1.77 8.85 1.36
C TYR A 224 -0.82 9.01 2.56
N GLY A 225 -0.80 8.07 3.50
CA GLY A 225 0.09 8.08 4.67
C GLY A 225 1.15 7.00 4.59
N PHE A 226 2.36 7.27 5.11
CA PHE A 226 3.31 6.20 5.38
C PHE A 226 2.77 5.29 6.50
N LEU A 227 3.14 4.02 6.46
CA LEU A 227 2.74 3.01 7.44
C LEU A 227 3.99 2.37 8.02
N GLU A 228 4.10 2.44 9.34
CA GLU A 228 5.13 1.74 10.09
C GLU A 228 4.56 0.50 10.78
N PHE A 229 5.33 -0.57 10.77
CA PHE A 229 5.01 -1.80 11.47
C PHE A 229 6.22 -2.21 12.32
N ARG A 230 6.04 -2.25 13.64
CA ARG A 230 7.10 -2.56 14.62
C ARG A 230 8.39 -1.73 14.41
N GLY A 231 8.22 -0.44 14.12
CA GLY A 231 9.33 0.49 13.88
C GLY A 231 9.97 0.37 12.49
N MET A 232 9.47 -0.49 11.60
CA MET A 232 9.92 -0.58 10.21
C MET A 232 8.95 0.13 9.27
N LEU A 233 9.47 0.86 8.28
CA LEU A 233 8.64 1.38 7.20
C LEU A 233 8.08 0.22 6.36
N ALA A 234 6.77 -0.01 6.46
CA ALA A 234 6.06 -1.03 5.70
C ALA A 234 5.60 -0.49 4.34
N SER A 235 5.03 0.70 4.31
CA SER A 235 4.59 1.34 3.07
C SER A 235 4.91 2.83 3.15
N PRO A 236 5.59 3.42 2.15
CA PRO A 236 5.75 4.86 2.10
C PRO A 236 4.44 5.53 1.71
N GLY A 237 4.38 6.85 1.91
CA GLY A 237 3.36 7.70 1.29
C GLY A 237 3.84 8.21 -0.07
N TYR A 238 2.90 8.50 -0.98
CA TYR A 238 3.17 9.15 -2.26
C TYR A 238 2.40 10.48 -2.32
N CYS A 239 3.05 11.51 -2.85
CA CYS A 239 2.44 12.83 -3.00
C CYS A 239 1.47 12.83 -4.20
N PRO A 240 0.16 13.11 -4.01
CA PRO A 240 -0.82 13.13 -5.11
C PRO A 240 -0.45 14.14 -6.20
N GLY A 241 0.02 15.33 -5.81
CA GLY A 241 0.44 16.36 -6.76
C GLY A 241 1.64 15.92 -7.60
N CYS A 242 2.62 15.24 -6.99
CA CYS A 242 3.75 14.68 -7.74
C CYS A 242 3.33 13.55 -8.67
N LEU A 243 2.40 12.69 -8.25
CA LEU A 243 1.90 11.61 -9.11
C LEU A 243 1.22 12.15 -10.37
N GLN A 244 0.56 13.31 -10.31
CA GLN A 244 -0.13 13.92 -11.45
C GLN A 244 0.75 14.86 -12.30
N ASP A 245 1.94 15.21 -11.83
CA ASP A 245 2.83 16.16 -12.49
C ASP A 245 3.52 15.53 -13.70
N THR A 246 2.89 15.64 -14.88
CA THR A 246 3.40 15.10 -16.15
C THR A 246 4.65 15.81 -16.67
N THR A 247 5.07 16.92 -16.04
CA THR A 247 6.31 17.61 -16.41
C THR A 247 7.56 16.92 -15.87
N LYS A 248 7.39 15.97 -14.94
CA LYS A 248 8.47 15.24 -14.28
C LYS A 248 8.62 13.81 -14.82
N PRO A 249 9.83 13.24 -14.74
CA PRO A 249 10.04 11.82 -15.01
C PRO A 249 9.27 10.97 -13.99
N ALA A 250 8.95 9.74 -14.37
CA ALA A 250 8.18 8.79 -13.59
C ALA A 250 8.82 8.53 -12.22
N SER A 251 10.16 8.40 -12.16
CA SER A 251 10.86 8.18 -10.90
C SER A 251 10.70 9.34 -9.90
N ASP A 252 10.57 10.57 -10.39
CA ASP A 252 10.41 11.75 -9.54
C ASP A 252 8.95 11.92 -9.09
N ARG A 253 8.00 11.63 -9.99
CA ARG A 253 6.56 11.59 -9.68
C ARG A 253 6.25 10.57 -8.59
N MET A 254 6.92 9.42 -8.65
CA MET A 254 6.78 8.31 -7.71
C MET A 254 7.77 8.36 -6.54
N LYS A 255 8.36 9.51 -6.23
CA LYS A 255 9.28 9.61 -5.11
C LYS A 255 8.55 9.38 -3.78
N PRO A 256 8.90 8.34 -3.01
CA PRO A 256 8.21 8.05 -1.75
C PRO A 256 8.58 9.08 -0.67
N PHE A 257 7.59 9.50 0.11
CA PHE A 257 7.82 10.17 1.39
C PHE A 257 8.24 9.12 2.42
N LEU A 258 9.46 9.28 2.95
CA LEU A 258 10.00 8.46 4.01
C LEU A 258 9.92 9.26 5.30
N ASN A 259 9.47 8.66 6.40
CA ASN A 259 9.59 9.27 7.72
C ASN A 259 11.10 9.37 8.05
N THR A 260 11.69 10.56 7.94
CA THR A 260 13.10 10.83 8.24
C THR A 260 13.26 12.12 8.98
#